data_AF-A0A956Q7F4-F1
#
_entry.id   AF-A0A956Q7F4-F1
#
_cell.length_a   1.000
_cell.length_b   1.000
_cell.length_c   1.000
_cell.angle_alpha   90.00
_cell.angle_beta   90.00
_cell.angle_gamma   90.00
#
_symmetry.space_group_name_H-M   'P 1'
#
loop_
_entity.id
_entity.type
_entity.pdbx_description
1 polymer ?
#
loop_
_entity_poly.entity_id
_entity_poly.type
_entity_poly.pdbx_seq_one_letter_code
_entity_poly.pdbx_strand_id
1 'polypeptide(L)'
;MSPSAGFDCHGTEAFTEDGYKRLLETALGRYRFEPFGTTTTTPHILMRHDIDFSVQRAVALARIEAAFHIQTTYCVLLHTPFYNVLEPKTQDALAELVSLGHHIGLHFDCALTSNALNTLADLEAPLTREHTLLSLLVNTPIRVVSFHNPDVGDVMNRFEQDYLAGLINTYSRTLKEGYTYCSDSNGYWRHANMFEVVAGRQGEPPDHKPLHLLTHPG
;
A
#
# COMPACT_ATOMS: atom_id res chain seq x y z
N MET A 1 28.90 -25.07 15.35
CA MET A 1 28.28 -24.79 14.04
C MET A 1 26.79 -25.00 14.22
N SER A 2 26.06 -23.93 14.53
CA SER A 2 24.60 -23.96 14.58
C SER A 2 24.08 -24.02 13.14
N PRO A 3 23.07 -24.84 12.83
CA PRO A 3 22.51 -24.85 11.49
C PRO A 3 21.87 -23.49 11.25
N SER A 4 22.30 -22.79 10.19
CA SER A 4 21.56 -21.66 9.65
C SER A 4 20.18 -22.18 9.28
N ALA A 5 19.13 -21.74 9.99
CA ALA A 5 17.76 -21.96 9.56
C ALA A 5 17.62 -21.33 8.17
N GLY A 6 17.66 -22.16 7.12
CA GLY A 6 17.28 -21.73 5.79
C GLY A 6 15.81 -21.34 5.86
N PHE A 7 15.53 -20.07 5.62
CA PHE A 7 14.16 -19.56 5.60
C PHE A 7 13.44 -20.12 4.37
N ASP A 8 12.48 -21.03 4.58
CA ASP A 8 11.58 -21.44 3.52
C ASP A 8 10.48 -20.37 3.39
N CYS A 9 10.80 -19.32 2.62
CA CYS A 9 9.90 -18.21 2.30
C CYS A 9 9.26 -18.37 0.91
N HIS A 10 9.19 -19.61 0.43
CA HIS A 10 8.61 -19.97 -0.86
C HIS A 10 7.24 -20.64 -0.64
N GLY A 11 6.23 -20.25 -1.43
CA GLY A 11 4.90 -20.87 -1.40
C GLY A 11 3.89 -20.21 -0.45
N THR A 12 2.86 -20.97 -0.05
CA THR A 12 1.68 -20.47 0.67
C THR A 12 1.98 -19.96 2.08
N GLU A 13 3.07 -20.40 2.71
CA GLU A 13 3.45 -19.95 4.06
C GLU A 13 3.82 -18.46 4.13
N ALA A 14 4.28 -17.90 3.01
CA ALA A 14 4.58 -16.47 2.87
C ALA A 14 3.32 -15.59 2.98
N PHE A 15 2.15 -16.14 2.64
CA PHE A 15 0.85 -15.47 2.61
C PHE A 15 -0.01 -15.84 3.83
N THR A 16 0.63 -15.93 4.99
CA THR A 16 -0.01 -16.16 6.29
C THR A 16 0.29 -15.00 7.22
N GLU A 17 -0.51 -14.83 8.28
CA GLU A 17 -0.24 -13.82 9.31
C GLU A 17 1.13 -14.03 9.97
N ASP A 18 1.56 -15.27 10.17
CA ASP A 18 2.89 -15.56 10.72
C ASP A 18 4.01 -15.29 9.71
N GLY A 19 3.78 -15.57 8.42
CA GLY A 19 4.67 -15.13 7.35
C GLY A 19 4.82 -13.61 7.35
N TYR A 20 3.70 -12.89 7.41
CA TYR A 20 3.69 -11.44 7.46
C TYR A 20 4.44 -10.87 8.68
N LYS A 21 4.25 -11.45 9.88
CA LYS A 21 5.05 -11.08 11.06
C LYS A 21 6.56 -11.22 10.82
N ARG A 22 6.99 -12.35 10.25
CA ARG A 22 8.41 -12.59 9.93
C ARG A 22 8.95 -11.58 8.91
N LEU A 23 8.13 -11.17 7.94
CA LEU A 23 8.49 -10.13 6.98
C LEU A 23 8.73 -8.79 7.69
N LEU A 24 7.80 -8.38 8.58
CA LEU A 24 7.93 -7.14 9.34
C LEU A 24 9.13 -7.16 10.30
N GLU A 25 9.39 -8.28 10.98
CA GLU A 25 10.59 -8.48 11.82
C GLU A 25 11.88 -8.26 11.02
N THR A 26 11.94 -8.83 9.81
CA THR A 26 13.09 -8.68 8.92
C THR A 26 13.23 -7.23 8.47
N ALA A 27 12.13 -6.55 8.16
CA ALA A 27 12.11 -5.15 7.74
C ALA A 27 12.60 -4.19 8.82
N LEU A 28 12.10 -4.33 10.05
CA LEU A 28 12.45 -3.45 11.17
C LEU A 28 13.93 -3.50 11.55
N GLY A 29 14.61 -4.62 11.28
CA GLY A 29 16.05 -4.71 11.49
C GLY A 29 16.87 -3.80 10.56
N ARG A 30 16.27 -3.26 9.49
CA ARG A 30 16.99 -2.62 8.38
C ARG A 30 16.41 -1.29 7.93
N TYR A 31 15.11 -1.08 8.08
CA TYR A 31 14.40 0.09 7.56
C TYR A 31 13.45 0.69 8.60
N ARG A 32 13.17 1.97 8.45
CA ARG A 32 12.06 2.64 9.14
C ARG A 32 10.80 2.61 8.28
N PHE A 33 9.64 2.43 8.89
CA PHE A 33 8.37 2.61 8.18
C PHE A 33 7.99 4.08 8.24
N GLU A 34 7.70 4.67 7.07
CA GLU A 34 7.45 6.09 6.92
C GLU A 34 6.21 6.31 6.03
N PRO A 35 5.44 7.38 6.27
CA PRO A 35 4.28 7.69 5.45
C PRO A 35 4.69 8.22 4.07
N PHE A 36 3.79 8.10 3.10
CA PHE A 36 3.94 8.79 1.82
C PHE A 36 4.07 10.30 2.05
N GLY A 37 5.02 10.92 1.34
CA GLY A 37 5.37 12.33 1.51
C GLY A 37 6.42 12.58 2.60
N THR A 38 7.00 11.53 3.18
CA THR A 38 8.18 11.68 4.06
C THR A 38 9.34 12.37 3.35
N THR A 39 10.12 13.14 4.11
CA THR A 39 11.36 13.79 3.64
C THR A 39 12.59 13.14 4.28
N THR A 40 12.43 11.95 4.88
CA THR A 40 13.54 11.25 5.53
C THR A 40 14.58 10.81 4.51
N THR A 41 15.85 10.92 4.91
CA THR A 41 16.99 10.48 4.11
C THR A 41 17.55 9.14 4.60
N THR A 42 17.03 8.62 5.72
CA THR A 42 17.42 7.29 6.21
C THR A 42 16.74 6.19 5.39
N PRO A 43 17.34 4.99 5.28
CA PRO A 43 16.67 3.86 4.67
C PRO A 43 15.29 3.62 5.28
N HIS A 44 14.27 3.64 4.43
CA HIS A 44 12.88 3.52 4.86
C HIS A 44 12.03 2.73 3.87
N ILE A 45 10.84 2.37 4.33
CA ILE A 45 9.80 1.68 3.58
C ILE A 45 8.57 2.58 3.53
N LEU A 46 8.08 2.81 2.32
CA LEU A 46 6.70 3.23 2.07
C LEU A 46 5.88 1.98 1.84
N MET A 47 5.05 1.59 2.81
CA MET A 47 4.20 0.41 2.70
C MET A 47 2.75 0.82 2.53
N ARG A 48 2.11 0.25 1.51
CA ARG A 48 0.68 0.38 1.28
C ARG A 48 -0.04 -0.96 1.13
N HIS A 49 -1.32 -0.94 1.43
CA HIS A 49 -2.24 -2.05 1.28
C HIS A 49 -3.42 -1.61 0.40
N ASP A 50 -3.60 -2.23 -0.76
CA ASP A 50 -4.77 -1.94 -1.61
C ASP A 50 -5.90 -2.92 -1.23
N ILE A 51 -7.01 -2.40 -0.67
CA ILE A 51 -8.11 -3.20 -0.13
C ILE A 51 -9.12 -3.52 -1.24
N ASP A 52 -8.87 -4.61 -1.96
CA ASP A 52 -9.74 -5.06 -3.04
C ASP A 52 -10.99 -5.81 -2.54
N PHE A 53 -10.80 -6.70 -1.55
CA PHE A 53 -11.81 -7.71 -1.18
C PHE A 53 -12.34 -7.59 0.24
N SER A 54 -11.48 -7.47 1.26
CA SER A 54 -11.91 -7.54 2.66
C SER A 54 -11.23 -6.49 3.55
N VAL A 55 -12.05 -5.58 4.06
CA VAL A 55 -11.64 -4.58 5.06
C VAL A 55 -11.27 -5.25 6.40
N GLN A 56 -11.90 -6.38 6.73
CA GLN A 56 -11.61 -7.13 7.95
C GLN A 56 -10.23 -7.79 7.89
N ARG A 57 -9.82 -8.25 6.71
CA ARG A 57 -8.47 -8.81 6.50
C ARG A 57 -7.40 -7.72 6.52
N ALA A 58 -7.73 -6.53 6.02
CA ALA A 58 -6.91 -5.34 6.22
C ALA A 58 -6.73 -5.02 7.72
N VAL A 59 -7.80 -5.06 8.53
CA VAL A 59 -7.71 -4.87 9.99
C VAL A 59 -6.84 -5.95 10.66
N ALA A 60 -6.89 -7.20 10.22
CA ALA A 60 -6.03 -8.25 10.76
C ALA A 60 -4.54 -7.94 10.58
N LEU A 61 -4.15 -7.45 9.40
CA LEU A 61 -2.78 -7.00 9.13
C LEU A 61 -2.44 -5.74 9.96
N ALA A 62 -3.35 -4.77 10.04
CA ALA A 62 -3.14 -3.54 10.81
C ALA A 62 -2.89 -3.81 12.30
N ARG A 63 -3.60 -4.77 12.89
CA ARG A 63 -3.36 -5.20 14.28
C ARG A 63 -1.96 -5.78 14.46
N ILE A 64 -1.47 -6.55 13.48
CA ILE A 64 -0.10 -7.08 13.50
C ILE A 64 0.88 -5.91 13.42
N GLU A 65 0.74 -5.03 12.43
CA GLU A 65 1.61 -3.86 12.27
C GLU A 65 1.65 -2.98 13.53
N ALA A 66 0.50 -2.71 14.15
CA ALA A 66 0.40 -1.94 15.39
C ALA A 66 1.14 -2.62 16.56
N ALA A 67 1.12 -3.96 16.64
CA ALA A 67 1.89 -4.71 17.63
C ALA A 67 3.42 -4.60 17.40
N PHE A 68 3.83 -4.31 16.17
CA PHE A 68 5.22 -3.99 15.80
C PHE A 68 5.53 -2.48 15.84
N HIS A 69 4.58 -1.65 16.27
CA HIS A 69 4.67 -0.18 16.23
C HIS A 69 4.94 0.39 14.82
N ILE A 70 4.40 -0.28 13.80
CA ILE A 70 4.50 0.10 12.40
C ILE A 70 3.25 0.85 11.97
N GLN A 71 3.43 1.92 11.20
CA GLN A 71 2.35 2.65 10.54
C GLN A 71 2.51 2.51 9.03
N THR A 72 1.40 2.23 8.35
CA THR A 72 1.32 2.00 6.89
C THR A 72 0.08 2.70 6.32
N THR A 73 -0.09 2.63 4.99
CA THR A 73 -1.24 3.24 4.30
C THR A 73 -2.20 2.18 3.77
N TYR A 74 -3.48 2.27 4.10
CA TYR A 74 -4.53 1.40 3.58
C TYR A 74 -5.39 2.14 2.55
N CYS A 75 -5.31 1.76 1.28
CA CYS A 75 -6.05 2.36 0.18
C CYS A 75 -7.42 1.68 0.04
N VAL A 76 -8.51 2.43 0.23
CA VAL A 76 -9.88 1.92 0.21
C VAL A 76 -10.49 2.09 -1.18
N LEU A 77 -11.02 1.01 -1.73
CA LEU A 77 -11.74 0.99 -3.02
C LEU A 77 -13.22 1.28 -2.78
N LEU A 78 -13.71 2.43 -3.24
CA LEU A 78 -15.12 2.81 -3.04
C LEU A 78 -16.07 2.03 -3.95
N HIS A 79 -15.57 1.61 -5.12
CA HIS A 79 -16.37 1.00 -6.17
C HIS A 79 -15.99 -0.47 -6.35
N THR A 80 -16.48 -1.32 -5.45
CA THR A 80 -16.17 -2.75 -5.43
C THR A 80 -17.44 -3.58 -5.17
N PRO A 81 -17.59 -4.78 -5.77
CA PRO A 81 -18.69 -5.69 -5.46
C PRO A 81 -18.51 -6.43 -4.13
N PHE A 82 -17.34 -6.33 -3.48
CA PHE A 82 -16.97 -7.19 -2.35
C PHE A 82 -17.34 -6.60 -0.99
N TYR A 83 -17.43 -5.28 -0.86
CA TYR A 83 -17.87 -4.60 0.35
C TYR A 83 -18.54 -3.27 0.06
N ASN A 84 -19.30 -2.76 1.04
CA ASN A 84 -19.90 -1.43 0.99
C ASN A 84 -19.29 -0.55 2.09
N VAL A 85 -18.67 0.56 1.70
CA VAL A 85 -18.03 1.52 2.63
C VAL A 85 -19.05 2.21 3.56
N LEU A 86 -20.33 2.24 3.19
CA LEU A 86 -21.41 2.77 4.03
C LEU A 86 -22.01 1.73 4.99
N GLU A 87 -21.61 0.46 4.90
CA GLU A 87 -22.05 -0.54 5.87
C GLU A 87 -21.41 -0.26 7.24
N PRO A 88 -22.17 -0.30 8.35
CA PRO A 88 -21.64 -0.02 9.69
C PRO A 88 -20.39 -0.84 10.04
N LYS A 89 -20.38 -2.14 9.72
CA LYS A 89 -19.22 -3.01 9.99
C LYS A 89 -17.97 -2.59 9.22
N THR A 90 -18.14 -2.09 8.01
CA THR A 90 -17.03 -1.56 7.20
C THR A 90 -16.53 -0.26 7.80
N GLN A 91 -17.42 0.64 8.20
CA GLN A 91 -17.06 1.90 8.86
C GLN A 91 -16.33 1.66 10.18
N ASP A 92 -16.81 0.72 11.00
CA ASP A 92 -16.15 0.30 12.24
C ASP A 92 -14.73 -0.22 11.96
N ALA A 93 -14.57 -1.05 10.93
CA ALA A 93 -13.26 -1.57 10.53
C ALA A 93 -12.31 -0.46 10.03
N LEU A 94 -12.79 0.48 9.21
CA LEU A 94 -12.00 1.62 8.76
C LEU A 94 -11.62 2.56 9.92
N ALA A 95 -12.55 2.82 10.84
CA ALA A 95 -12.27 3.56 12.06
C ALA A 95 -11.23 2.85 12.92
N GLU A 96 -11.26 1.51 12.95
CA GLU A 96 -10.25 0.71 13.64
C GLU A 96 -8.86 0.90 13.02
N LEU A 97 -8.73 0.84 11.68
CA LEU A 97 -7.46 1.12 10.98
C LEU A 97 -6.87 2.47 11.39
N VAL A 98 -7.70 3.52 11.43
CA VAL A 98 -7.30 4.86 11.90
C VAL A 98 -6.89 4.82 13.38
N SER A 99 -7.66 4.15 14.24
CA SER A 99 -7.37 4.05 15.68
C SER A 99 -6.07 3.31 16.01
N LEU A 100 -5.68 2.37 15.15
CA LEU A 100 -4.41 1.65 15.22
C LEU A 100 -3.22 2.50 14.73
N GLY A 101 -3.49 3.69 14.19
CA GLY A 101 -2.47 4.67 13.80
C GLY A 101 -2.11 4.62 12.31
N HIS A 102 -2.84 3.88 11.48
CA HIS A 102 -2.57 3.80 10.04
C HIS A 102 -3.16 4.98 9.28
N HIS A 103 -2.60 5.23 8.10
CA HIS A 103 -3.12 6.21 7.16
C HIS A 103 -4.15 5.57 6.24
N ILE A 104 -5.18 6.33 5.84
CA ILE A 104 -6.14 5.91 4.83
C ILE A 104 -5.83 6.62 3.51
N GLY A 105 -5.78 5.85 2.44
CA GLY A 105 -5.64 6.30 1.05
C GLY A 105 -6.90 5.99 0.24
N LEU A 106 -7.02 6.62 -0.93
CA LEU A 106 -8.04 6.27 -1.92
C LEU A 106 -7.47 5.23 -2.88
N HIS A 107 -8.16 4.10 -3.04
CA HIS A 107 -7.93 3.18 -4.16
C HIS A 107 -8.91 3.53 -5.28
N PHE A 108 -8.42 4.23 -6.30
CA PHE A 108 -9.25 4.90 -7.29
C PHE A 108 -9.44 4.05 -8.55
N ASP A 109 -10.68 3.81 -8.96
CA ASP A 109 -11.00 3.03 -10.16
C ASP A 109 -11.21 3.93 -11.39
N CYS A 110 -10.16 4.04 -12.21
CA CYS A 110 -10.18 4.78 -13.46
C CYS A 110 -11.12 4.19 -14.53
N ALA A 111 -11.54 2.93 -14.42
CA ALA A 111 -12.43 2.32 -15.42
C ALA A 111 -13.87 2.84 -15.31
N LEU A 112 -14.26 3.35 -14.13
CA LEU A 112 -15.62 3.83 -13.86
C LEU A 112 -15.80 5.31 -14.19
N THR A 113 -14.72 6.06 -14.22
CA THR A 113 -14.68 7.35 -14.87
C THR A 113 -14.71 7.12 -16.38
N SER A 114 -15.90 7.18 -16.97
CA SER A 114 -16.20 7.11 -18.42
C SER A 114 -15.01 7.39 -19.33
N ASN A 115 -14.80 6.61 -20.41
CA ASN A 115 -13.79 6.62 -21.51
C ASN A 115 -13.10 7.95 -21.95
N ALA A 116 -12.86 8.89 -21.05
CA ALA A 116 -12.59 10.29 -21.27
C ALA A 116 -11.49 10.81 -20.35
N LEU A 117 -10.94 9.98 -19.44
CA LEU A 117 -9.70 10.30 -18.75
C LEU A 117 -8.55 10.35 -19.75
N ASN A 118 -8.35 11.49 -20.40
CA ASN A 118 -7.29 11.71 -21.38
C ASN A 118 -6.20 12.62 -20.82
N THR A 119 -6.57 13.51 -19.90
CA THR A 119 -5.74 14.57 -19.35
C THR A 119 -5.79 14.59 -17.83
N LEU A 120 -4.84 15.30 -17.20
CA LEU A 120 -4.85 15.49 -15.73
C LEU A 120 -6.09 16.23 -15.23
N ALA A 121 -6.62 17.15 -16.03
CA ALA A 121 -7.84 17.89 -15.67
C ALA A 121 -9.06 16.96 -15.55
N ASP A 122 -9.07 15.85 -16.29
CA ASP A 122 -10.17 14.88 -16.26
C ASP A 122 -10.18 14.08 -14.94
N LEU A 123 -9.03 13.97 -14.26
CA LEU A 123 -8.90 13.29 -12.97
C LEU A 123 -9.32 14.15 -11.77
N GLU A 124 -9.24 15.48 -11.90
CA GLU A 124 -9.39 16.41 -10.78
C GLU A 124 -10.73 16.25 -10.08
N ALA A 125 -11.83 16.36 -10.83
CA ALA A 125 -13.19 16.29 -10.30
C ALA A 125 -13.56 14.90 -9.70
N PRO A 126 -13.32 13.76 -10.38
CA PRO A 126 -13.64 12.45 -9.80
C PRO A 126 -12.78 12.12 -8.59
N LEU A 127 -11.47 12.37 -8.62
CA LEU A 127 -10.60 12.17 -7.45
C LEU A 127 -11.04 13.05 -6.28
N THR A 128 -11.35 14.33 -6.55
CA THR A 128 -11.83 15.25 -5.51
C THR A 128 -13.10 14.74 -4.85
N ARG A 129 -14.05 14.26 -5.65
CA ARG A 129 -15.31 13.72 -5.14
C ARG A 129 -15.08 12.52 -4.24
N GLU A 130 -14.33 11.53 -4.70
CA GLU A 130 -14.14 10.27 -3.99
C GLU A 130 -13.30 10.44 -2.72
N HIS A 131 -12.19 11.18 -2.77
CA HIS A 131 -11.38 11.37 -1.56
C HIS A 131 -12.07 12.27 -0.53
N THR A 132 -12.90 13.23 -0.97
CA THR A 132 -13.73 14.04 -0.06
C THR A 132 -14.77 13.17 0.63
N LEU A 133 -15.48 12.33 -0.13
CA LEU A 133 -16.45 11.39 0.44
C LEU A 133 -15.77 10.45 1.45
N LEU A 134 -14.68 9.81 1.06
CA LEU A 134 -13.95 8.89 1.95
C LEU A 134 -13.45 9.62 3.20
N SER A 135 -12.90 10.84 3.07
CA SER A 135 -12.45 11.65 4.21
C SER A 135 -13.57 11.90 5.22
N LEU A 136 -14.79 12.17 4.75
CA LEU A 136 -15.96 12.36 5.60
C LEU A 136 -16.36 11.05 6.32
N LEU A 137 -16.30 9.92 5.62
CA LEU A 137 -16.70 8.62 6.18
C LEU A 137 -15.72 8.11 7.25
N VAL A 138 -14.42 8.34 7.08
CA VAL A 138 -13.39 7.92 8.06
C VAL A 138 -13.00 9.02 9.04
N ASN A 139 -13.62 10.21 8.94
CA ASN A 139 -13.34 11.39 9.76
C ASN A 139 -11.83 11.75 9.84
N THR A 140 -11.10 11.55 8.74
CA THR A 140 -9.65 11.77 8.63
C THR A 140 -9.32 12.25 7.21
N PRO A 141 -8.42 13.24 7.04
CA PRO A 141 -8.01 13.68 5.70
C PRO A 141 -7.33 12.56 4.91
N ILE A 142 -7.83 12.27 3.71
CA ILE A 142 -7.18 11.39 2.74
C ILE A 142 -6.10 12.17 1.98
N ARG A 143 -4.88 11.61 1.91
CA ARG A 143 -3.72 12.27 1.31
C ARG A 143 -3.00 11.47 0.23
N VAL A 144 -3.39 10.21 0.02
CA VAL A 144 -2.71 9.27 -0.88
C VAL A 144 -3.73 8.70 -1.85
N VAL A 145 -3.32 8.49 -3.10
CA VAL A 145 -4.10 7.78 -4.11
C VAL A 145 -3.27 6.67 -4.77
N SER A 146 -3.87 5.48 -4.85
CA SER A 146 -3.39 4.33 -5.63
C SER A 146 -4.44 3.98 -6.69
N PHE A 147 -4.04 3.75 -7.94
CA PHE A 147 -4.97 3.33 -9.00
C PHE A 147 -5.32 1.84 -8.89
N HIS A 148 -6.61 1.51 -8.97
CA HIS A 148 -7.09 0.15 -9.18
C HIS A 148 -6.84 -0.25 -10.63
N ASN A 149 -6.22 -1.42 -10.85
CA ASN A 149 -5.79 -1.91 -12.16
C ASN A 149 -4.99 -0.87 -12.99
N PRO A 150 -3.83 -0.40 -12.49
CA PRO A 150 -3.06 0.71 -13.07
C PRO A 150 -2.59 0.49 -14.53
N ASP A 151 -2.53 -0.77 -14.98
CA ASP A 151 -2.16 -1.14 -16.34
C ASP A 151 -3.29 -0.86 -17.36
N VAL A 152 -4.54 -0.81 -16.90
CA VAL A 152 -5.70 -0.56 -17.76
C VAL A 152 -5.64 0.88 -18.27
N GLY A 153 -5.55 1.03 -19.59
CA GLY A 153 -5.43 2.34 -20.23
C GLY A 153 -4.12 3.06 -19.90
N ASP A 154 -3.10 2.34 -19.42
CA ASP A 154 -1.76 2.83 -19.10
C ASP A 154 -1.75 4.02 -18.11
N VAL A 155 -2.72 4.04 -17.17
CA VAL A 155 -2.94 5.20 -16.28
C VAL A 155 -1.72 5.50 -15.42
N MET A 156 -0.99 4.46 -14.97
CA MET A 156 0.21 4.69 -14.17
C MET A 156 1.33 5.40 -14.91
N ASN A 157 1.46 5.26 -16.23
CA ASN A 157 2.53 5.92 -17.01
C ASN A 157 2.05 7.23 -17.67
N ARG A 158 0.73 7.41 -17.82
CA ARG A 158 0.14 8.65 -18.34
C ARG A 158 0.04 9.72 -17.26
N PHE A 159 -0.12 9.33 -16.00
CA PHE A 159 -0.32 10.22 -14.85
C PHE A 159 0.76 10.00 -13.79
N GLU A 160 1.99 10.43 -14.08
CA GLU A 160 3.17 10.23 -13.23
C GLU A 160 3.51 11.44 -12.33
N GLN A 161 2.61 12.42 -12.23
CA GLN A 161 2.78 13.59 -11.38
C GLN A 161 2.79 13.15 -9.92
N ASP A 162 3.61 13.82 -9.09
CA ASP A 162 3.69 13.54 -7.65
C ASP A 162 2.36 13.75 -6.93
N TYR A 163 1.53 14.65 -7.46
CA TYR A 163 0.23 14.98 -6.92
C TYR A 163 -0.86 14.91 -8.00
N LEU A 164 -2.00 14.33 -7.64
CA LEU A 164 -3.23 14.29 -8.43
C LEU A 164 -4.38 14.76 -7.55
N ALA A 165 -5.07 15.85 -7.92
CA ALA A 165 -6.10 16.47 -7.08
C ALA A 165 -5.66 16.74 -5.63
N GLY A 166 -4.38 17.11 -5.45
CA GLY A 166 -3.78 17.36 -4.13
C GLY A 166 -3.39 16.10 -3.33
N LEU A 167 -3.65 14.90 -3.84
CA LEU A 167 -3.27 13.63 -3.24
C LEU A 167 -1.89 13.17 -3.75
N ILE A 168 -1.08 12.59 -2.88
CA ILE A 168 0.18 11.94 -3.25
C ILE A 168 -0.13 10.70 -4.11
N ASN A 169 0.41 10.70 -5.32
CA ASN A 169 0.24 9.60 -6.26
C ASN A 169 1.28 8.51 -6.01
N THR A 170 0.85 7.30 -5.66
CA THR A 170 1.76 6.17 -5.42
C THR A 170 2.48 5.69 -6.69
N TYR A 171 2.03 6.12 -7.87
CA TYR A 171 2.64 5.80 -9.16
C TYR A 171 3.41 6.98 -9.76
N SER A 172 3.78 7.99 -8.96
CA SER A 172 4.56 9.12 -9.47
C SER A 172 5.94 8.71 -9.98
N ARG A 173 6.49 9.50 -10.91
CA ARG A 173 7.83 9.26 -11.46
C ARG A 173 8.89 9.27 -10.36
N THR A 174 8.78 10.21 -9.42
CA THR A 174 9.71 10.33 -8.27
C THR A 174 9.75 9.03 -7.46
N LEU A 175 8.60 8.42 -7.21
CA LEU A 175 8.54 7.14 -6.50
C LEU A 175 9.08 5.98 -7.35
N LYS A 176 8.71 5.92 -8.65
CA LYS A 176 9.17 4.86 -9.56
C LYS A 176 10.70 4.83 -9.73
N GLU A 177 11.34 5.99 -9.80
CA GLU A 177 12.79 6.10 -10.01
C GLU A 177 13.57 6.01 -8.69
N GLY A 178 13.00 6.56 -7.61
CA GLY A 178 13.63 6.70 -6.31
C GLY A 178 13.57 5.46 -5.42
N TYR A 179 12.61 4.55 -5.64
CA TYR A 179 12.33 3.43 -4.74
C TYR A 179 12.46 2.09 -5.46
N THR A 180 12.89 1.07 -4.72
CA THR A 180 12.76 -0.32 -5.15
C THR A 180 11.32 -0.77 -4.89
N TYR A 181 10.56 -1.04 -5.95
CA TYR A 181 9.17 -1.44 -5.87
C TYR A 181 9.00 -2.97 -5.79
N CYS A 182 8.14 -3.45 -4.90
CA CYS A 182 7.76 -4.86 -4.79
C CYS A 182 6.29 -4.99 -4.39
N SER A 183 5.58 -5.96 -4.97
CA SER A 183 4.14 -6.16 -4.78
C SER A 183 3.81 -7.65 -4.68
N ASP A 184 2.75 -7.99 -3.94
CA ASP A 184 2.22 -9.36 -3.76
C ASP A 184 1.01 -9.69 -4.67
N SER A 185 0.77 -8.89 -5.71
CA SER A 185 -0.42 -8.94 -6.57
C SER A 185 -0.84 -10.35 -7.00
N ASN A 186 -2.13 -10.68 -6.78
CA ASN A 186 -2.74 -11.99 -7.00
C ASN A 186 -2.17 -13.14 -6.15
N GLY A 187 -1.59 -12.85 -4.98
CA GLY A 187 -1.02 -13.88 -4.10
C GLY A 187 0.30 -14.47 -4.61
N TYR A 188 1.00 -13.71 -5.46
CA TYR A 188 2.35 -14.04 -5.92
C TYR A 188 3.21 -12.78 -5.92
N TRP A 189 4.47 -12.94 -5.55
CA TRP A 189 5.43 -11.86 -5.61
C TRP A 189 5.68 -11.42 -7.06
N ARG A 190 5.48 -10.12 -7.35
CA ARG A 190 5.88 -9.49 -8.60
C ARG A 190 7.21 -8.76 -8.43
N HIS A 191 8.03 -8.79 -9.47
CA HIS A 191 9.40 -8.23 -9.56
C HIS A 191 10.45 -8.97 -8.73
N ALA A 192 10.19 -9.30 -7.46
CA ALA A 192 11.05 -10.09 -6.58
C ALA A 192 10.26 -10.58 -5.35
N ASN A 193 10.74 -11.62 -4.66
CA ASN A 193 10.17 -12.04 -3.38
C ASN A 193 10.36 -10.95 -2.33
N MET A 194 9.28 -10.48 -1.69
CA MET A 194 9.36 -9.37 -0.74
C MET A 194 10.27 -9.68 0.46
N PHE A 195 10.38 -10.95 0.88
CA PHE A 195 11.34 -11.36 1.90
C PHE A 195 12.78 -11.16 1.43
N GLU A 196 13.09 -11.48 0.18
CA GLU A 196 14.44 -11.28 -0.39
C GLU A 196 14.74 -9.78 -0.55
N VAL A 197 13.76 -8.98 -1.00
CA VAL A 197 13.89 -7.53 -1.14
C VAL A 197 14.18 -6.87 0.20
N VAL A 198 13.44 -7.26 1.24
CA VAL A 198 13.60 -6.70 2.58
C VAL A 198 14.86 -7.21 3.27
N ALA A 199 15.19 -8.50 3.15
CA ALA A 199 16.40 -9.07 3.74
C ALA A 199 17.68 -8.50 3.09
N GLY A 200 17.61 -8.16 1.80
CA GLY A 200 18.78 -7.81 1.00
C GLY A 200 19.77 -8.97 0.88
N ARG A 201 21.00 -8.67 0.48
CA ARG A 201 22.09 -9.66 0.51
C ARG A 201 22.64 -9.81 1.93
N GLN A 202 22.84 -11.05 2.39
CA GLN A 202 23.41 -11.31 3.70
C GLN A 202 24.78 -10.64 3.86
N GLY A 203 24.95 -9.87 4.95
CA GLY A 203 26.20 -9.17 5.26
C GLY A 203 26.37 -7.81 4.57
N GLU A 204 25.45 -7.40 3.71
CA GLU A 204 25.47 -6.08 3.07
C GLU A 204 24.48 -5.13 3.77
N PRO A 205 24.83 -3.85 3.99
CA PRO A 205 23.85 -2.84 4.40
C PRO A 205 22.74 -2.75 3.34
N PRO A 206 21.56 -2.20 3.68
CA PRO A 206 20.53 -1.91 2.68
C PRO A 206 21.17 -1.22 1.47
N ASP A 207 20.97 -1.78 0.26
CA ASP A 207 21.22 -1.03 -0.97
C ASP A 207 20.50 0.31 -0.79
N HIS A 208 21.20 1.43 -0.93
CA HIS A 208 20.80 2.75 -0.43
C HIS A 208 19.44 3.28 -0.91
N LYS A 209 18.71 2.54 -1.75
CA LYS A 209 17.36 2.90 -2.19
C LYS A 209 16.31 2.50 -1.14
N PRO A 210 15.43 3.43 -0.73
CA PRO A 210 14.26 3.08 0.07
C PRO A 210 13.31 2.14 -0.71
N LEU A 211 12.45 1.44 0.02
CA LEU A 211 11.52 0.47 -0.57
C LEU A 211 10.12 1.04 -0.69
N HIS A 212 9.43 0.63 -1.74
CA HIS A 212 8.00 0.86 -1.92
C HIS A 212 7.29 -0.50 -2.01
N LEU A 213 6.61 -0.89 -0.94
CA LEU A 213 5.98 -2.20 -0.82
C LEU A 213 4.46 -2.08 -0.95
N LEU A 214 3.86 -2.95 -1.75
CA LEU A 214 2.42 -3.09 -1.91
C LEU A 214 1.98 -4.51 -1.50
N THR A 215 0.96 -4.59 -0.66
CA THR A 215 0.26 -5.84 -0.33
C THR A 215 -1.24 -5.73 -0.62
N HIS A 216 -1.91 -6.84 -0.88
CA HIS A 216 -3.37 -6.88 -1.13
C HIS A 216 -4.03 -7.78 -0.06
N PRO A 217 -4.64 -7.21 0.99
CA PRO A 217 -5.30 -7.98 2.04
C PRO A 217 -6.47 -8.81 1.47
N GLY A 218 -6.26 -10.12 1.35
CA GLY A 218 -7.26 -11.11 0.93
C GLY A 218 -8.08 -11.68 2.08
#